data_AF-T0PH89-F1
#
_entry.id   AF-T0PH89-F1
#
_cell.length_a   1.000
_cell.length_b   1.000
_cell.length_c   1.000
_cell.angle_alpha   90.00
_cell.angle_beta   90.00
_cell.angle_gamma   90.00
#
_symmetry.space_group_name_H-M   'P 1'
#
loop_
_entity.id
_entity.type
_entity.pdbx_description
1 polymer ?
#
loop_
_entity_poly.entity_id
_entity_poly.type
_entity_poly.pdbx_seq_one_letter_code
_entity_poly.pdbx_strand_id
1 'polypeptide(L)'
;LIWSFPQFVQPFPSISLNQSLLSYCYNPPYLVTMVIAVDVSGAQVLTASSTYRTALLRSLGPALGLPDLSAFVLAVQSINATAGTVSIVAMLPSSVSSVYPTSLSFNNAITAREMTTAFAKSVYDAASVTAGAVCTPGYYGPTCSTPCTTSACRVVSSCVSVGGTALACSSCNAGYWGSPLCTKTCTVPSTARCALAICDQTTGFFLSCSGACYAGYWGPSCQTPCPVPWQCATGTAVTCDPVTSSVVTCKACAAGYWGKTCRQVCLPSLTCASGASGNVIACPACLDGFWGDLCQHACVGYPTCASDALVSCDAVTGGMPVCHECMAGYWGSTCQSICMASSECAPGATLTCNWGTGALATCQGCVTNYWGDAMQPSHEPCPLVQ
;
A
#
# COMPACT_ATOMS: atom_id res chain seq x y z
N LEU A 1 -26.34 77.90 65.70
CA LEU A 1 -25.61 78.26 64.46
C LEU A 1 -26.30 77.56 63.30
N ILE A 2 -26.99 78.37 62.49
CA ILE A 2 -27.68 78.09 61.22
C ILE A 2 -26.58 77.82 60.16
N TRP A 3 -26.69 76.90 59.19
CA TRP A 3 -27.13 77.06 57.79
C TRP A 3 -26.78 75.72 57.08
N SER A 4 -27.71 74.88 56.61
CA SER A 4 -28.41 74.85 55.30
C SER A 4 -27.54 74.54 54.07
N PHE A 5 -27.92 73.46 53.37
CA PHE A 5 -27.54 73.02 52.01
C PHE A 5 -27.62 74.15 50.96
N PRO A 6 -26.99 73.92 49.79
CA PRO A 6 -27.70 74.13 48.54
C PRO A 6 -27.81 72.85 47.71
N GLN A 7 -29.04 72.62 47.24
CA GLN A 7 -29.36 71.78 46.09
C GLN A 7 -28.76 72.41 44.83
N PHE A 8 -28.11 71.59 44.00
CA PHE A 8 -28.13 71.77 42.54
C PHE A 8 -28.26 70.39 41.92
N VAL A 9 -29.51 69.99 41.68
CA VAL A 9 -29.88 68.99 40.67
C VAL A 9 -30.63 69.77 39.60
N GLN A 10 -30.01 69.93 38.43
CA GLN A 10 -30.70 70.08 37.15
C GLN A 10 -29.84 69.47 36.03
N PRO A 11 -30.49 68.98 34.95
CA PRO A 11 -30.15 67.74 34.29
C PRO A 11 -29.08 67.95 33.21
N PHE A 12 -28.06 67.09 33.19
CA PHE A 12 -27.19 67.03 32.02
C PHE A 12 -27.92 66.31 30.89
N PRO A 13 -28.08 66.95 29.71
CA PRO A 13 -28.66 66.33 28.55
C PRO A 13 -27.75 65.21 28.04
N SER A 14 -28.34 64.05 27.74
CA SER A 14 -27.84 63.01 26.83
C SER A 14 -26.31 63.02 26.59
N ILE A 15 -25.54 62.51 27.56
CA ILE A 15 -24.15 62.13 27.29
C ILE A 15 -24.23 60.86 26.44
N SER A 16 -24.09 61.04 25.12
CA SER A 16 -23.66 60.00 24.20
C SER A 16 -22.27 59.53 24.64
N LEU A 17 -22.22 58.56 25.56
CA LEU A 17 -21.02 57.84 25.99
C LEU A 17 -20.53 56.95 24.85
N ASN A 18 -19.90 57.59 23.88
CA ASN A 18 -19.17 56.96 22.79
C ASN A 18 -17.68 57.35 22.89
N GLN A 19 -17.14 57.31 24.11
CA GLN A 19 -15.73 57.54 24.39
C GLN A 19 -15.23 56.41 25.28
N SER A 20 -14.26 55.67 24.75
CA SER A 20 -13.56 54.57 25.43
C SER A 20 -12.91 55.07 26.74
N LEU A 21 -12.97 54.28 27.81
CA LEU A 21 -12.36 54.59 29.12
C LEU A 21 -10.81 54.57 29.09
N LEU A 22 -10.20 54.41 27.91
CA LEU A 22 -8.75 54.62 27.69
C LEU A 22 -8.26 56.01 28.12
N SER A 23 -9.16 56.97 28.40
CA SER A 23 -8.84 58.37 28.72
C SER A 23 -9.00 58.81 30.18
N TYR A 24 -9.41 57.96 31.15
CA TYR A 24 -9.50 58.37 32.56
C TYR A 24 -9.02 57.31 33.56
N CYS A 25 -8.06 57.69 34.41
CA CYS A 25 -7.68 57.25 35.78
C CYS A 25 -7.91 55.80 36.27
N TYR A 26 -8.11 54.83 35.38
CA TYR A 26 -8.14 53.43 35.75
C TYR A 26 -6.77 52.82 35.43
N ASN A 27 -6.01 52.44 36.46
CA ASN A 27 -4.78 51.67 36.28
C ASN A 27 -5.14 50.18 36.40
N PRO A 28 -5.39 49.46 35.28
CA PRO A 28 -5.71 48.05 35.36
C PRO A 28 -4.52 47.28 35.96
N PRO A 29 -4.77 46.24 36.78
CA PRO A 29 -3.73 45.36 37.29
C PRO A 29 -2.80 44.81 36.20
N TYR A 30 -3.37 44.48 35.03
CA TYR A 30 -2.60 44.20 33.81
C TYR A 30 -3.48 44.30 32.56
N LEU A 31 -2.84 44.44 31.40
CA LEU A 31 -3.45 44.30 30.08
C LEU A 31 -3.27 42.88 29.56
N VAL A 32 -4.28 42.34 28.89
CA VAL A 32 -4.19 41.04 28.23
C VAL A 32 -4.74 41.11 26.82
N THR A 33 -4.10 40.39 25.90
CA THR A 33 -4.64 40.16 24.56
C THR A 33 -5.27 38.78 24.53
N MET A 34 -6.56 38.72 24.22
CA MET A 34 -7.28 37.48 23.91
C MET A 34 -7.57 37.43 22.41
N VAL A 35 -7.66 36.22 21.86
CA VAL A 35 -7.94 36.00 20.45
C VAL A 35 -9.12 35.05 20.35
N ILE A 36 -10.18 35.50 19.68
CA ILE A 36 -11.34 34.66 19.38
C ILE A 36 -11.31 34.25 17.92
N ALA A 37 -11.83 33.06 17.62
CA ALA A 37 -12.09 32.66 16.26
C ALA A 37 -13.51 33.06 15.85
N VAL A 38 -13.67 33.46 14.60
CA VAL A 38 -14.94 33.80 13.97
C VAL A 38 -14.98 33.18 12.57
N ASP A 39 -16.17 32.96 12.04
CA ASP A 39 -16.29 32.58 10.63
C ASP A 39 -15.75 33.70 9.71
N VAL A 40 -15.24 33.33 8.53
CA VAL A 40 -14.59 34.27 7.59
C VAL A 40 -15.54 35.39 7.15
N SER A 41 -16.81 35.09 6.89
CA SER A 41 -17.82 36.09 6.58
C SER A 41 -18.02 37.07 7.75
N GLY A 42 -18.09 36.56 8.98
CA GLY A 42 -18.17 37.37 10.19
C GLY A 42 -16.96 38.27 10.38
N ALA A 43 -15.75 37.78 10.11
CA ALA A 43 -14.53 38.59 10.17
C ALA A 43 -14.57 39.75 9.15
N GLN A 44 -15.08 39.50 7.94
CA GLN A 44 -15.26 40.53 6.92
C GLN A 44 -16.28 41.59 7.35
N VAL A 45 -17.42 41.17 7.92
CA VAL A 45 -18.45 42.07 8.46
C VAL A 45 -17.90 42.94 9.60
N LEU A 46 -17.13 42.36 10.52
CA LEU A 46 -16.48 43.09 11.61
C LEU A 46 -15.45 44.10 11.09
N THR A 47 -14.72 43.75 10.03
CA THR A 47 -13.77 44.66 9.38
C THR A 47 -14.50 45.86 8.77
N ALA A 48 -15.64 45.62 8.13
CA ALA A 48 -16.40 46.65 7.41
C ALA A 48 -17.24 47.57 8.33
N SER A 49 -17.61 47.13 9.54
CA SER A 49 -18.61 47.84 10.36
C SER A 49 -18.20 48.03 11.82
N SER A 50 -18.26 49.27 12.31
CA SER A 50 -18.08 49.60 13.73
C SER A 50 -19.28 49.17 14.59
N THR A 51 -20.48 49.09 14.01
CA THR A 51 -21.69 48.63 14.71
C THR A 51 -21.54 47.19 15.16
N TYR A 52 -21.11 46.30 14.26
CA TYR A 52 -20.88 44.89 14.57
C TYR A 52 -19.71 44.70 15.53
N ARG A 53 -18.64 45.51 15.41
CA ARG A 53 -17.55 45.51 16.41
C ARG A 53 -18.03 45.90 17.80
N THR A 54 -18.87 46.92 17.90
CA THR A 54 -19.42 47.37 19.19
C THR A 54 -20.36 46.33 19.79
N ALA A 55 -21.18 45.68 18.96
CA ALA A 55 -22.06 44.60 19.37
C ALA A 55 -21.26 43.39 19.89
N LEU A 56 -20.20 43.00 19.19
CA LEU A 56 -19.26 41.97 19.62
C LEU A 56 -18.67 42.30 20.99
N LEU A 57 -18.05 43.48 21.15
CA LEU A 57 -17.43 43.88 22.42
C LEU A 57 -18.42 43.89 23.60
N ARG A 58 -19.68 44.28 23.36
CA ARG A 58 -20.74 44.25 24.38
C ARG A 58 -21.17 42.84 24.78
N SER A 59 -21.12 41.90 23.84
CA SER A 59 -21.52 40.51 24.08
C SER A 59 -20.46 39.67 24.80
N LEU A 60 -19.18 40.02 24.68
CA LEU A 60 -18.07 39.16 25.12
C LEU A 60 -18.06 38.87 26.61
N GLY A 61 -18.17 39.88 27.47
CA GLY A 61 -18.18 39.67 28.93
C GLY A 61 -19.28 38.71 29.37
N PRO A 62 -20.56 38.97 29.04
CA PRO A 62 -21.66 38.05 29.30
C PRO A 62 -21.47 36.66 28.67
N ALA A 63 -21.03 36.59 27.40
CA ALA A 63 -20.81 35.32 26.69
C ALA A 63 -19.73 34.47 27.34
N LEU A 64 -18.69 35.09 27.90
CA LEU A 64 -17.62 34.44 28.64
C LEU A 64 -18.02 34.14 30.09
N GLY A 65 -19.19 34.55 30.57
CA GLY A 65 -19.59 34.43 31.97
C GLY A 65 -18.74 35.29 32.91
N LEU A 66 -18.26 36.43 32.41
CA LEU A 66 -17.48 37.45 33.11
C LEU A 66 -18.19 38.80 32.94
N PRO A 67 -19.29 39.05 33.65
CA PRO A 67 -20.12 40.25 33.44
C PRO A 67 -19.36 41.56 33.70
N ASP A 68 -18.33 41.53 34.55
CA ASP A 68 -17.47 42.69 34.84
C ASP A 68 -16.57 43.09 33.65
N LEU A 69 -16.40 42.19 32.68
CA LEU A 69 -15.66 42.43 31.44
C LEU A 69 -16.54 43.19 30.43
N SER A 70 -16.87 44.44 30.74
CA SER A 70 -17.73 45.28 29.90
C SER A 70 -17.06 45.73 28.60
N ALA A 71 -17.85 46.19 27.62
CA ALA A 71 -17.32 46.74 26.37
C ALA A 71 -16.34 47.91 26.55
N PHE A 72 -16.42 48.66 27.66
CA PHE A 72 -15.57 49.82 27.90
C PHE A 72 -14.13 49.47 28.27
N VAL A 73 -13.89 48.24 28.72
CA VAL A 73 -12.56 47.73 29.05
C VAL A 73 -11.98 46.84 27.95
N LEU A 74 -12.68 46.73 26.81
CA LEU A 74 -12.28 45.92 25.67
C LEU A 74 -12.06 46.79 24.43
N ALA A 75 -11.06 46.44 23.62
CA ALA A 75 -10.82 47.08 22.35
C ALA A 75 -10.35 46.06 21.30
N VAL A 76 -10.94 46.10 20.11
CA VAL A 76 -10.43 45.31 18.97
C VAL A 76 -9.08 45.87 18.56
N GLN A 77 -8.04 45.04 18.65
CA GLN A 77 -6.67 45.38 18.26
C GLN A 77 -6.43 45.11 16.78
N SER A 78 -6.87 43.95 16.28
CA SER A 78 -6.76 43.58 14.87
C SER A 78 -7.77 42.51 14.48
N ILE A 79 -8.09 42.43 13.19
CA ILE A 79 -8.96 41.41 12.60
C ILE A 79 -8.21 40.77 11.44
N ASN A 80 -8.11 39.45 11.43
CA ASN A 80 -7.60 38.68 10.30
C ASN A 80 -8.79 38.06 9.56
N ALA A 81 -9.22 38.72 8.49
CA ALA A 81 -10.37 38.27 7.69
C ALA A 81 -10.12 36.94 6.96
N THR A 82 -8.87 36.58 6.70
CA THR A 82 -8.52 35.32 6.02
C THR A 82 -8.53 34.14 6.98
N ALA A 83 -7.95 34.32 8.16
CA ALA A 83 -7.87 33.27 9.18
C ALA A 83 -9.15 33.16 10.03
N GLY A 84 -10.03 34.18 9.96
CA GLY A 84 -11.21 34.25 10.81
C GLY A 84 -10.84 34.44 12.28
N THR A 85 -9.95 35.39 12.60
CA THR A 85 -9.56 35.67 13.98
C THR A 85 -9.67 37.14 14.33
N VAL A 86 -10.02 37.43 15.59
CA VAL A 86 -10.14 38.78 16.12
C VAL A 86 -9.30 38.89 17.39
N SER A 87 -8.27 39.74 17.37
CA SER A 87 -7.45 40.03 18.54
C SER A 87 -8.05 41.19 19.32
N ILE A 88 -8.29 40.99 20.61
CA ILE A 88 -8.95 41.94 21.49
C ILE A 88 -8.03 42.20 22.68
N VAL A 89 -7.76 43.46 22.95
CA VAL A 89 -7.05 43.88 24.17
C VAL A 89 -8.10 44.16 25.25
N ALA A 90 -7.86 43.61 26.43
CA ALA A 90 -8.69 43.78 27.61
C ALA A 90 -7.90 44.44 28.74
N MET A 91 -8.47 45.49 29.33
CA MET A 91 -8.07 46.04 30.62
C MET A 91 -8.79 45.27 31.70
N LEU A 92 -8.11 44.37 32.42
CA LEU A 92 -8.83 43.52 33.37
C LEU A 92 -9.25 44.29 34.63
N PRO A 93 -10.53 44.25 35.01
CA PRO A 93 -10.98 44.77 36.29
C PRO A 93 -10.36 44.01 37.47
N SER A 94 -10.23 44.66 38.64
CA SER A 94 -9.71 44.02 39.85
C SER A 94 -10.54 42.80 40.30
N SER A 95 -11.83 42.76 39.98
CA SER A 95 -12.72 41.62 40.26
C SER A 95 -12.40 40.40 39.40
N VAL A 96 -11.92 40.61 38.17
CA VAL A 96 -11.49 39.54 37.26
C VAL A 96 -10.04 39.14 37.56
N SER A 97 -9.16 40.12 37.81
CA SER A 97 -7.74 39.87 38.05
C SER A 97 -7.46 39.19 39.40
N SER A 98 -8.35 39.33 40.39
CA SER A 98 -8.22 38.61 41.67
C SER A 98 -8.43 37.10 41.51
N VAL A 99 -9.27 36.70 40.55
CA VAL A 99 -9.51 35.30 40.17
C VAL A 99 -8.45 34.81 39.19
N TYR A 100 -8.05 35.66 38.25
CA TYR A 100 -7.04 35.38 37.23
C TYR A 100 -5.85 36.34 37.39
N PRO A 101 -4.88 36.05 38.26
CA PRO A 101 -3.80 36.98 38.60
C PRO A 101 -2.76 37.17 37.48
N THR A 102 -2.74 36.30 36.48
CA THR A 102 -1.80 36.37 35.35
C THR A 102 -2.50 36.26 34.00
N SER A 103 -1.92 36.86 32.97
CA SER A 103 -2.40 36.75 31.58
C SER A 103 -2.56 35.30 31.12
N LEU A 104 -1.65 34.42 31.52
CA LEU A 104 -1.72 32.98 31.22
C LEU A 104 -2.95 32.32 31.88
N SER A 105 -3.18 32.60 33.17
CA SER A 105 -4.35 32.06 33.88
C SER A 105 -5.68 32.53 33.29
N PHE A 106 -5.73 33.80 32.86
CA PHE A 106 -6.89 34.37 32.18
C PHE A 106 -7.11 33.70 30.82
N ASN A 107 -6.09 33.67 29.96
CA ASN A 107 -6.22 33.10 28.61
C ASN A 107 -6.62 31.62 28.65
N ASN A 108 -6.07 30.81 29.56
CA ASN A 108 -6.48 29.41 29.72
C ASN A 108 -7.96 29.27 30.10
N ALA A 109 -8.47 30.15 30.98
CA ALA A 109 -9.86 30.15 31.38
C ALA A 109 -10.79 30.61 30.26
N ILE A 110 -10.39 31.63 29.49
CA ILE A 110 -11.14 32.14 28.34
C ILE A 110 -11.25 31.08 27.25
N THR A 111 -10.16 30.42 26.88
CA THR A 111 -10.16 29.34 25.88
C THR A 111 -11.17 28.24 26.23
N ALA A 112 -11.26 27.83 27.51
CA ALA A 112 -12.23 26.83 27.94
C ALA A 112 -13.68 27.32 27.84
N ARG A 113 -13.93 28.61 28.07
CA ARG A 113 -15.25 29.24 27.99
C ARG A 113 -15.70 29.43 26.54
N GLU A 114 -14.77 29.74 25.65
CA GLU A 114 -15.01 29.87 24.20
C GLU A 114 -15.40 28.53 23.53
N MET A 115 -14.99 27.39 24.12
CA MET A 115 -15.32 26.04 23.64
C MET A 115 -16.75 25.57 24.00
N THR A 116 -17.67 26.52 24.25
CA THR A 116 -19.05 26.20 24.63
C THR A 116 -20.04 26.67 23.57
N THR A 117 -21.09 25.89 23.34
CA THR A 117 -22.20 26.31 22.46
C THR A 117 -22.94 27.53 23.00
N ALA A 118 -22.93 27.72 24.33
CA ALA A 118 -23.50 28.90 24.99
C ALA A 118 -22.75 30.19 24.61
N PHE A 119 -21.41 30.15 24.59
CA PHE A 119 -20.59 31.26 24.11
C PHE A 119 -20.91 31.59 22.66
N ALA A 120 -20.84 30.60 21.77
CA ALA A 120 -21.08 30.78 20.34
C ALA A 120 -22.48 31.37 20.07
N LYS A 121 -23.51 30.87 20.76
CA LYS A 121 -24.88 31.37 20.65
C LYS A 121 -25.02 32.81 21.14
N SER A 122 -24.44 33.14 22.29
CA SER A 122 -24.51 34.50 22.87
C SER A 122 -23.87 35.54 21.94
N VAL A 123 -22.72 35.21 21.35
CA VAL A 123 -22.06 36.10 20.38
C VAL A 123 -22.88 36.21 19.09
N TYR A 124 -23.43 35.09 18.59
CA TYR A 124 -24.27 35.11 17.39
C TYR A 124 -25.53 35.96 17.56
N ASP A 125 -26.26 35.78 18.67
CA ASP A 125 -27.49 36.52 18.94
C ASP A 125 -27.25 38.04 19.04
N ALA A 126 -26.06 38.46 19.49
CA ALA A 126 -25.73 39.86 19.69
C ALA A 126 -25.06 40.52 18.48
N ALA A 127 -24.17 39.80 17.79
CA ALA A 127 -23.29 40.34 16.76
C ALA A 127 -23.51 39.71 15.38
N SER A 128 -24.42 38.75 15.22
CA SER A 128 -24.66 38.01 13.96
C SER A 128 -23.39 37.41 13.36
N VAL A 129 -22.44 37.02 14.21
CA VAL A 129 -21.17 36.39 13.84
C VAL A 129 -21.06 35.05 14.55
N THR A 130 -20.64 34.01 13.83
CA THR A 130 -20.36 32.71 14.45
C THR A 130 -18.98 32.78 15.06
N ALA A 131 -18.89 32.63 16.38
CA ALA A 131 -17.63 32.69 17.11
C ALA A 131 -17.34 31.39 17.87
N GLY A 132 -16.07 31.18 18.18
CA GLY A 132 -15.60 30.05 18.97
C GLY A 132 -14.15 30.21 19.41
N ALA A 133 -13.59 29.16 20.00
CA ALA A 133 -12.20 29.13 20.41
C ALA A 133 -11.25 29.06 19.20
N VAL A 134 -10.05 29.63 19.38
CA VAL A 134 -8.94 29.36 18.46
C VAL A 134 -8.42 27.94 18.72
N CYS A 135 -8.55 27.09 17.71
CA CYS A 135 -8.18 25.68 17.79
C CYS A 135 -6.70 25.45 17.50
N THR A 136 -6.19 24.31 17.95
CA THR A 136 -4.87 23.83 17.54
C THR A 136 -4.81 23.67 16.01
N PRO A 137 -3.63 23.88 15.39
CA PRO A 137 -3.49 23.78 13.94
C PRO A 137 -3.98 22.42 13.41
N GLY A 138 -4.85 22.46 12.39
CA GLY A 138 -5.46 21.27 11.80
C GLY A 138 -6.79 20.84 12.41
N TYR A 139 -7.30 21.55 13.42
CA TYR A 139 -8.60 21.27 14.04
C TYR A 139 -9.55 22.46 14.01
N TYR A 140 -10.85 22.17 14.06
CA TYR A 140 -11.92 23.15 14.07
C TYR A 140 -13.15 22.65 14.84
N GLY A 141 -14.14 23.53 14.96
CA GLY A 141 -15.44 23.24 15.55
C GLY A 141 -15.55 23.75 16.98
N PRO A 142 -16.75 23.64 17.59
CA PRO A 142 -17.06 24.27 18.87
C PRO A 142 -16.18 23.77 20.04
N THR A 143 -15.64 22.57 19.93
CA THR A 143 -14.77 21.94 20.94
C THR A 143 -13.35 21.68 20.43
N CYS A 144 -12.99 22.22 19.26
CA CYS A 144 -11.70 22.00 18.61
C CYS A 144 -11.29 20.53 18.45
N SER A 145 -12.26 19.63 18.29
CA SER A 145 -12.05 18.18 18.19
C SER A 145 -12.21 17.64 16.78
N THR A 146 -12.64 18.46 15.82
CA THR A 146 -12.88 18.01 14.44
C THR A 146 -11.65 18.28 13.59
N PRO A 147 -11.02 17.27 12.98
CA PRO A 147 -9.88 17.51 12.10
C PRO A 147 -10.32 18.17 10.80
N CYS A 148 -9.52 19.10 10.30
CA CYS A 148 -9.72 19.74 9.02
C CYS A 148 -9.31 18.81 7.87
N THR A 149 -10.16 18.71 6.85
CA THR A 149 -9.95 17.81 5.72
C THR A 149 -10.16 18.53 4.39
N THR A 150 -9.37 18.16 3.38
CA THR A 150 -9.58 18.57 1.98
C THR A 150 -9.06 17.47 1.07
N SER A 151 -9.68 17.28 -0.10
CA SER A 151 -9.34 16.20 -1.04
C SER A 151 -7.93 16.32 -1.61
N ALA A 152 -7.39 17.54 -1.71
CA ALA A 152 -6.08 17.79 -2.31
C ALA A 152 -4.92 17.63 -1.31
N CYS A 153 -5.18 17.67 -0.01
CA CYS A 153 -4.14 17.63 1.01
C CYS A 153 -4.10 16.31 1.74
N ARG A 154 -2.88 15.82 1.93
CA ARG A 154 -2.64 14.62 2.73
C ARG A 154 -2.78 14.94 4.21
N VAL A 155 -2.25 16.10 4.61
CA VAL A 155 -2.35 16.63 5.98
C VAL A 155 -2.57 18.14 5.89
N VAL A 156 -3.63 18.62 6.55
CA VAL A 156 -3.93 20.06 6.68
C VAL A 156 -3.12 20.61 7.83
N SER A 157 -2.27 21.62 7.57
CA SER A 157 -1.43 22.24 8.59
C SER A 157 -2.15 23.37 9.33
N SER A 158 -3.10 24.04 8.69
CA SER A 158 -3.94 25.06 9.33
C SER A 158 -5.28 25.22 8.62
N CYS A 159 -6.28 25.64 9.38
CA CYS A 159 -7.64 25.86 8.92
C CYS A 159 -8.33 26.89 9.82
N VAL A 160 -9.45 27.44 9.34
CA VAL A 160 -10.29 28.34 10.11
C VAL A 160 -10.94 27.56 11.25
N SER A 161 -10.71 27.98 12.50
CA SER A 161 -11.22 27.27 13.68
C SER A 161 -12.75 27.22 13.74
N VAL A 162 -13.42 28.19 13.10
CA VAL A 162 -14.87 28.19 12.86
C VAL A 162 -15.14 27.82 11.40
N GLY A 163 -15.78 26.67 11.18
CA GLY A 163 -16.18 26.19 9.84
C GLY A 163 -15.19 25.25 9.16
N GLY A 164 -13.91 25.21 9.57
CA GLY A 164 -12.98 24.16 9.17
C GLY A 164 -12.36 24.28 7.78
N THR A 165 -12.57 25.42 7.10
CA THR A 165 -11.97 25.68 5.78
C THR A 165 -10.45 25.62 5.88
N ALA A 166 -9.82 24.75 5.09
CA ALA A 166 -8.37 24.62 5.04
C ALA A 166 -7.72 25.93 4.56
N LEU A 167 -6.67 26.36 5.25
CA LEU A 167 -5.88 27.55 4.90
C LEU A 167 -4.50 27.16 4.37
N ALA A 168 -3.92 26.10 4.91
CA ALA A 168 -2.67 25.55 4.44
C ALA A 168 -2.57 24.05 4.68
N CYS A 169 -1.75 23.41 3.87
CA CYS A 169 -1.43 21.99 3.94
C CYS A 169 0.05 21.81 4.24
N SER A 170 0.39 20.80 5.05
CA SER A 170 1.79 20.43 5.26
C SER A 170 2.32 19.56 4.13
N SER A 171 1.44 18.82 3.44
CA SER A 171 1.76 18.03 2.26
C SER A 171 0.53 17.78 1.39
N CYS A 172 0.73 17.72 0.07
CA CYS A 172 -0.33 17.41 -0.88
C CYS A 172 -0.50 15.89 -1.06
N ASN A 173 -1.70 15.49 -1.46
CA ASN A 173 -1.94 14.13 -1.93
C ASN A 173 -1.18 13.89 -3.24
N ALA A 174 -0.88 12.62 -3.53
CA ALA A 174 -0.34 12.26 -4.82
C ALA A 174 -1.26 12.75 -5.95
N GLY A 175 -0.66 13.26 -7.02
CA GLY A 175 -1.36 13.94 -8.10
C GLY A 175 -1.58 15.44 -7.87
N TYR A 176 -1.22 16.00 -6.72
CA TYR A 176 -1.40 17.42 -6.39
C TYR A 176 -0.12 18.10 -5.89
N TRP A 177 -0.03 19.41 -6.13
CA TRP A 177 1.05 20.28 -5.66
C TRP A 177 0.58 21.75 -5.57
N GLY A 178 1.47 22.61 -5.08
CA GLY A 178 1.27 24.05 -5.01
C GLY A 178 0.90 24.52 -3.60
N SER A 179 1.62 25.54 -3.14
CA SER A 179 1.36 26.18 -1.84
C SER A 179 0.22 27.20 -1.96
N PRO A 180 -0.64 27.35 -0.93
CA PRO A 180 -0.65 26.61 0.34
C PRO A 180 -1.64 25.41 0.36
N LEU A 181 -2.50 25.28 -0.65
CA LEU A 181 -3.68 24.39 -0.63
C LEU A 181 -3.68 23.26 -1.68
N CYS A 182 -2.53 22.97 -2.30
CA CYS A 182 -2.39 21.84 -3.22
C CYS A 182 -3.35 21.90 -4.43
N THR A 183 -3.62 23.10 -4.93
CA THR A 183 -4.67 23.34 -5.94
C THR A 183 -4.27 22.95 -7.36
N LYS A 184 -2.98 22.66 -7.60
CA LYS A 184 -2.48 22.30 -8.93
C LYS A 184 -2.32 20.79 -9.04
N THR A 185 -2.60 20.24 -10.22
CA THR A 185 -2.41 18.82 -10.51
C THR A 185 -1.01 18.54 -11.06
N CYS A 186 -0.42 17.42 -10.66
CA CYS A 186 0.82 16.92 -11.24
C CYS A 186 0.55 16.42 -12.67
N THR A 187 1.43 16.73 -13.61
CA THR A 187 1.38 16.18 -14.98
C THR A 187 2.20 14.91 -15.06
N VAL A 188 1.60 13.82 -15.56
CA VAL A 188 2.31 12.57 -15.84
C VAL A 188 2.95 12.66 -17.24
N PRO A 189 4.27 12.55 -17.39
CA PRO A 189 4.90 12.55 -18.70
C PRO A 189 4.51 11.29 -19.49
N SER A 190 4.46 11.38 -20.83
CA SER A 190 4.05 10.26 -21.70
C SER A 190 4.98 9.04 -21.64
N THR A 191 6.22 9.24 -21.18
CA THR A 191 7.21 8.19 -20.92
C THR A 191 6.92 7.43 -19.63
N ALA A 192 6.17 8.01 -18.69
CA ALA A 192 5.76 7.33 -17.47
C ALA A 192 4.48 6.52 -17.72
N ARG A 193 4.48 5.26 -17.27
CA ARG A 193 3.38 4.31 -17.45
C ARG A 193 2.60 4.11 -16.15
N CYS A 194 2.01 5.19 -15.65
CA CYS A 194 1.22 5.18 -14.41
C CYS A 194 0.04 6.16 -14.48
N ALA A 195 -0.92 5.99 -13.59
CA ALA A 195 -2.12 6.83 -13.52
C ALA A 195 -1.93 8.11 -12.70
N LEU A 196 -1.09 8.05 -11.65
CA LEU A 196 -0.89 9.14 -10.69
C LEU A 196 0.61 9.44 -10.54
N ALA A 197 0.95 10.72 -10.48
CA ALA A 197 2.32 11.20 -10.25
C ALA A 197 2.52 11.67 -8.81
N ILE A 198 3.72 11.44 -8.29
CA ILE A 198 4.29 12.22 -7.20
C ILE A 198 5.13 13.31 -7.87
N CYS A 199 4.82 14.56 -7.57
CA CYS A 199 5.58 15.70 -8.08
C CYS A 199 6.10 16.57 -6.94
N ASP A 200 7.14 17.33 -7.27
CA ASP A 200 7.72 18.32 -6.38
C ASP A 200 6.64 19.32 -5.95
N GLN A 201 6.53 19.54 -4.64
CA GLN A 201 5.40 20.24 -4.05
C GLN A 201 5.41 21.74 -4.34
N THR A 202 6.54 22.28 -4.80
CA THR A 202 6.74 23.71 -5.06
C THR A 202 6.73 24.03 -6.55
N THR A 203 7.35 23.19 -7.37
CA THR A 203 7.55 23.39 -8.80
C THR A 203 6.58 22.59 -9.67
N GLY A 204 5.97 21.53 -9.12
CA GLY A 204 5.13 20.61 -9.86
C GLY A 204 5.89 19.64 -10.75
N PHE A 205 7.23 19.62 -10.67
CA PHE A 205 8.07 18.74 -11.48
C PHE A 205 7.82 17.27 -11.12
N PHE A 206 7.61 16.44 -12.13
CA PHE A 206 7.38 15.01 -11.94
C PHE A 206 8.62 14.34 -11.30
N LEU A 207 8.43 13.66 -10.17
CA LEU A 207 9.51 12.95 -9.48
C LEU A 207 9.39 11.43 -9.70
N SER A 208 8.19 10.89 -9.52
CA SER A 208 7.93 9.45 -9.62
C SER A 208 6.44 9.17 -9.82
N CYS A 209 6.11 7.92 -10.07
CA CYS A 209 4.73 7.43 -10.07
C CYS A 209 4.26 7.16 -8.63
N SER A 210 3.00 7.46 -8.36
CA SER A 210 2.32 7.06 -7.12
C SER A 210 1.61 5.73 -7.33
N GLY A 211 2.03 4.70 -6.59
CA GLY A 211 1.42 3.37 -6.65
C GLY A 211 2.03 2.45 -7.69
N ALA A 212 1.23 1.50 -8.20
CA ALA A 212 1.68 0.48 -9.13
C ALA A 212 1.77 1.01 -10.57
N CYS A 213 2.79 0.54 -11.29
CA CYS A 213 2.91 0.76 -12.72
C CYS A 213 1.84 0.01 -13.51
N TYR A 214 1.55 0.48 -14.73
CA TYR A 214 0.81 -0.33 -15.69
C TYR A 214 1.52 -1.67 -15.93
N ALA A 215 0.74 -2.71 -16.21
CA ALA A 215 1.27 -4.05 -16.44
C ALA A 215 2.37 -4.04 -17.50
N GLY A 216 3.47 -4.74 -17.23
CA GLY A 216 4.64 -4.78 -18.10
C GLY A 216 5.71 -3.72 -17.82
N TYR A 217 5.53 -2.85 -16.83
CA TYR A 217 6.50 -1.81 -16.48
C TYR A 217 6.83 -1.80 -14.98
N TRP A 218 8.03 -1.33 -14.66
CA TRP A 218 8.51 -1.13 -13.30
C TRP A 218 9.50 0.04 -13.20
N GLY A 219 9.95 0.31 -11.98
CA GLY A 219 10.84 1.41 -11.65
C GLY A 219 10.06 2.63 -11.13
N PRO A 220 10.78 3.62 -10.58
CA PRO A 220 10.18 4.75 -9.89
C PRO A 220 9.27 5.61 -10.79
N SER A 221 9.51 5.60 -12.11
CA SER A 221 8.69 6.33 -13.09
C SER A 221 7.99 5.40 -14.06
N CYS A 222 7.96 4.08 -13.79
CA CYS A 222 7.40 3.06 -14.66
C CYS A 222 7.95 3.10 -16.09
N GLN A 223 9.23 3.48 -16.22
CA GLN A 223 9.89 3.67 -17.51
C GLN A 223 10.55 2.38 -18.03
N THR A 224 10.81 1.43 -17.14
CA THR A 224 11.54 0.21 -17.48
C THR A 224 10.56 -0.91 -17.77
N PRO A 225 10.61 -1.55 -18.95
CA PRO A 225 9.80 -2.73 -19.19
C PRO A 225 10.23 -3.88 -18.26
N CYS A 226 9.27 -4.69 -17.83
CA CYS A 226 9.54 -5.91 -17.07
C CYS A 226 10.42 -6.85 -17.90
N PRO A 227 11.44 -7.48 -17.30
CA PRO A 227 12.17 -8.54 -17.99
C PRO A 227 11.19 -9.68 -18.30
N VAL A 228 11.20 -10.18 -19.54
CA VAL A 228 10.40 -11.34 -19.96
C VAL A 228 11.31 -12.56 -19.92
N PRO A 229 11.13 -13.50 -18.96
CA PRO A 229 11.83 -14.76 -18.94
C PRO A 229 11.48 -15.55 -20.19
N TRP A 230 12.43 -16.29 -20.74
CA TRP A 230 12.22 -17.12 -21.94
C TRP A 230 11.18 -18.24 -21.72
N GLN A 231 10.92 -18.60 -20.46
CA GLN A 231 9.86 -19.54 -20.07
C GLN A 231 8.45 -18.95 -20.20
N CYS A 232 8.33 -17.63 -20.36
CA CYS A 232 7.06 -16.98 -20.63
C CYS A 232 6.87 -16.86 -22.15
N ALA A 233 5.64 -17.11 -22.62
CA ALA A 233 5.37 -17.16 -24.05
C ALA A 233 5.68 -15.81 -24.73
N THR A 234 6.23 -15.83 -25.95
CA THR A 234 6.54 -14.62 -26.71
C THR A 234 5.29 -13.74 -26.88
N GLY A 235 5.42 -12.44 -26.62
CA GLY A 235 4.30 -11.49 -26.71
C GLY A 235 3.29 -11.56 -25.55
N THR A 236 3.58 -12.34 -24.50
CA THR A 236 2.73 -12.37 -23.30
C THR A 236 2.88 -11.09 -22.48
N ALA A 237 1.79 -10.64 -21.86
CA ALA A 237 1.88 -9.66 -20.79
C ALA A 237 2.56 -10.29 -19.57
N VAL A 238 3.54 -9.57 -19.01
CA VAL A 238 4.27 -9.93 -17.80
C VAL A 238 4.03 -8.84 -16.76
N THR A 239 3.77 -9.21 -15.51
CA THR A 239 3.86 -8.28 -14.39
C THR A 239 5.08 -8.61 -13.56
N CYS A 240 5.83 -7.58 -13.20
CA CYS A 240 6.98 -7.70 -12.32
C CYS A 240 6.79 -6.83 -11.09
N ASP A 241 7.54 -7.18 -10.05
CA ASP A 241 7.55 -6.46 -8.80
C ASP A 241 8.14 -5.06 -9.03
N PRO A 242 7.46 -4.00 -8.57
CA PRO A 242 7.84 -2.62 -8.85
C PRO A 242 9.18 -2.22 -8.23
N VAL A 243 9.68 -2.97 -7.25
CA VAL A 243 10.92 -2.66 -6.50
C VAL A 243 12.08 -3.55 -6.95
N THR A 244 11.84 -4.86 -7.07
CA THR A 244 12.89 -5.86 -7.27
C THR A 244 13.05 -6.31 -8.73
N SER A 245 12.19 -5.83 -9.64
CA SER A 245 12.11 -6.25 -11.06
C SER A 245 11.79 -7.73 -11.29
N SER A 246 11.53 -8.48 -10.22
CA SER A 246 11.25 -9.92 -10.31
C SER A 246 9.89 -10.17 -10.94
N VAL A 247 9.80 -11.10 -11.88
CA VAL A 247 8.52 -11.48 -12.48
C VAL A 247 7.58 -12.07 -11.42
N VAL A 248 6.41 -11.45 -11.28
CA VAL A 248 5.34 -11.87 -10.37
C VAL A 248 4.34 -12.74 -11.12
N THR A 249 3.95 -12.35 -12.34
CA THR A 249 3.11 -13.19 -13.19
C THR A 249 3.47 -13.10 -14.67
N CYS A 250 3.28 -14.21 -15.38
CA CYS A 250 3.22 -14.29 -16.83
C CYS A 250 1.80 -14.72 -17.23
N LYS A 251 1.19 -14.00 -18.17
CA LYS A 251 -0.16 -14.33 -18.65
C LYS A 251 -0.21 -15.69 -19.37
N ALA A 252 0.87 -16.08 -20.04
CA ALA A 252 1.03 -17.39 -20.66
C ALA A 252 2.48 -17.89 -20.55
N CYS A 253 2.64 -19.20 -20.40
CA CYS A 253 3.92 -19.88 -20.37
C CYS A 253 4.28 -20.44 -21.75
N ALA A 254 5.58 -20.52 -22.03
CA ALA A 254 6.08 -21.28 -23.16
C ALA A 254 5.75 -22.78 -22.99
N ALA A 255 5.73 -23.53 -24.09
CA ALA A 255 5.51 -24.98 -24.04
C ALA A 255 6.51 -25.65 -23.08
N GLY A 256 6.03 -26.61 -22.29
CA GLY A 256 6.81 -27.28 -21.26
C GLY A 256 6.87 -26.58 -19.90
N TYR A 257 6.24 -25.40 -19.73
CA TYR A 257 6.26 -24.65 -18.49
C TYR A 257 4.87 -24.28 -17.98
N TRP A 258 4.74 -24.21 -16.65
CA TRP A 258 3.50 -23.84 -15.97
C TRP A 258 3.73 -23.04 -14.69
N GLY A 259 2.62 -22.59 -14.10
CA GLY A 259 2.59 -21.79 -12.89
C GLY A 259 2.61 -20.30 -13.18
N LYS A 260 2.31 -19.48 -12.16
CA LYS A 260 2.16 -18.02 -12.32
C LYS A 260 3.39 -17.35 -12.91
N THR A 261 4.58 -17.84 -12.63
CA THR A 261 5.86 -17.31 -13.12
C THR A 261 6.51 -18.19 -14.20
N CYS A 262 5.82 -19.24 -14.68
CA CYS A 262 6.32 -20.19 -15.66
C CYS A 262 7.64 -20.88 -15.25
N ARG A 263 7.87 -21.02 -13.94
CA ARG A 263 9.08 -21.66 -13.40
C ARG A 263 8.94 -23.17 -13.19
N GLN A 264 7.73 -23.70 -13.27
CA GLN A 264 7.47 -25.12 -13.07
C GLN A 264 7.49 -25.82 -14.43
N VAL A 265 8.05 -27.02 -14.49
CA VAL A 265 8.16 -27.80 -15.73
C VAL A 265 6.96 -28.74 -15.83
N CYS A 266 6.39 -28.85 -17.02
CA CYS A 266 5.40 -29.87 -17.34
C CYS A 266 6.10 -31.23 -17.38
N LEU A 267 5.73 -32.12 -16.47
CA LEU A 267 6.12 -33.53 -16.52
C LEU A 267 4.91 -34.35 -17.00
N PRO A 268 5.12 -35.44 -17.74
CA PRO A 268 6.41 -36.04 -18.11
C PRO A 268 6.95 -35.60 -19.48
N SER A 269 6.58 -34.44 -20.05
CA SER A 269 7.13 -33.99 -21.34
C SER A 269 7.28 -32.47 -21.44
N LEU A 270 8.45 -32.04 -21.95
CA LEU A 270 8.81 -30.64 -22.22
C LEU A 270 8.04 -30.02 -23.38
N THR A 271 7.26 -30.80 -24.13
CA THR A 271 6.44 -30.29 -25.23
C THR A 271 4.99 -30.07 -24.83
N CYS A 272 4.59 -30.50 -23.63
CA CYS A 272 3.23 -30.37 -23.15
C CYS A 272 2.85 -28.91 -22.86
N ALA A 273 1.66 -28.52 -23.31
CA ALA A 273 1.00 -27.29 -22.93
C ALA A 273 0.21 -27.50 -21.63
N SER A 274 0.31 -26.54 -20.71
CA SER A 274 -0.45 -26.52 -19.46
C SER A 274 -1.42 -25.36 -19.40
N GLY A 275 -2.55 -25.56 -18.72
CA GLY A 275 -3.43 -24.47 -18.29
C GLY A 275 -2.82 -23.66 -17.14
N ALA A 276 -3.46 -22.54 -16.78
CA ALA A 276 -3.01 -21.65 -15.71
C ALA A 276 -2.89 -22.30 -14.32
N SER A 277 -3.51 -23.47 -14.12
CA SER A 277 -3.47 -24.27 -12.89
C SER A 277 -2.33 -25.30 -12.85
N GLY A 278 -1.56 -25.47 -13.93
CA GLY A 278 -0.54 -26.52 -14.03
C GLY A 278 -1.02 -27.85 -14.59
N ASN A 279 -2.33 -27.99 -14.83
CA ASN A 279 -2.85 -29.18 -15.49
C ASN A 279 -2.36 -29.20 -16.93
N VAL A 280 -1.75 -30.31 -17.31
CA VAL A 280 -1.42 -30.62 -18.70
C VAL A 280 -2.74 -30.68 -19.48
N ILE A 281 -2.89 -29.81 -20.48
CA ILE A 281 -4.10 -29.71 -21.31
C ILE A 281 -3.89 -30.27 -22.71
N ALA A 282 -2.63 -30.42 -23.15
CA ALA A 282 -2.27 -31.08 -24.39
C ALA A 282 -0.79 -31.49 -24.36
N CYS A 283 -0.47 -32.70 -24.84
CA CYS A 283 0.91 -33.13 -25.10
C CYS A 283 1.04 -33.57 -26.56
N PRO A 284 1.75 -32.83 -27.42
CA PRO A 284 1.94 -33.24 -28.81
C PRO A 284 2.88 -34.44 -28.94
N ALA A 285 3.75 -34.69 -27.95
CA ALA A 285 4.60 -35.88 -27.88
C ALA A 285 4.92 -36.25 -26.42
N CYS A 286 4.99 -37.56 -26.14
CA CYS A 286 5.42 -38.12 -24.86
C CYS A 286 6.91 -38.44 -24.85
N LEU A 287 7.54 -38.36 -23.67
CA LEU A 287 8.87 -38.96 -23.48
C LEU A 287 8.75 -40.49 -23.53
N ASP A 288 9.85 -41.16 -23.87
CA ASP A 288 9.96 -42.61 -23.75
C ASP A 288 9.57 -43.05 -22.34
N GLY A 289 8.76 -44.12 -22.25
CA GLY A 289 8.18 -44.57 -20.98
C GLY A 289 6.79 -44.04 -20.69
N PHE A 290 6.21 -43.16 -21.53
CA PHE A 290 4.86 -42.63 -21.31
C PHE A 290 3.98 -42.62 -22.57
N TRP A 291 2.67 -42.76 -22.39
CA TRP A 291 1.66 -42.76 -23.46
C TRP A 291 0.32 -42.14 -23.02
N GLY A 292 -0.54 -41.88 -24.00
CA GLY A 292 -1.86 -41.28 -23.84
C GLY A 292 -1.89 -39.79 -24.18
N ASP A 293 -3.09 -39.23 -24.35
CA ASP A 293 -3.31 -37.84 -24.84
C ASP A 293 -2.60 -36.74 -24.02
N LEU A 294 -2.28 -37.03 -22.75
CA LEU A 294 -1.56 -36.15 -21.83
C LEU A 294 -0.30 -36.83 -21.26
N CYS A 295 0.17 -37.93 -21.88
CA CYS A 295 1.28 -38.74 -21.40
C CYS A 295 1.09 -39.26 -19.96
N GLN A 296 -0.16 -39.48 -19.57
CA GLN A 296 -0.56 -39.78 -18.19
C GLN A 296 -0.33 -41.25 -17.79
N HIS A 297 -0.03 -42.13 -18.75
CA HIS A 297 0.16 -43.55 -18.52
C HIS A 297 1.63 -43.92 -18.73
N ALA A 298 2.23 -44.62 -17.76
CA ALA A 298 3.55 -45.21 -17.95
C ALA A 298 3.46 -46.43 -18.87
N CYS A 299 4.46 -46.64 -19.72
CA CYS A 299 4.64 -47.88 -20.43
C CYS A 299 4.93 -49.00 -19.42
N VAL A 300 4.18 -50.10 -19.48
CA VAL A 300 4.38 -51.26 -18.61
C VAL A 300 5.15 -52.32 -19.40
N GLY A 301 6.37 -52.60 -18.98
CA GLY A 301 7.20 -53.66 -19.55
C GLY A 301 6.72 -55.05 -19.16
N TYR A 302 7.22 -56.07 -19.86
CA TYR A 302 7.00 -57.46 -19.48
C TYR A 302 7.76 -57.81 -18.18
N PRO A 303 7.33 -58.84 -17.43
CA PRO A 303 7.98 -59.25 -16.18
C PRO A 303 9.46 -59.64 -16.33
N THR A 304 9.89 -59.95 -17.54
CA THR A 304 11.24 -60.37 -17.91
C THR A 304 12.11 -59.21 -18.39
N CYS A 305 11.60 -57.98 -18.36
CA CYS A 305 12.38 -56.78 -18.58
C CYS A 305 13.16 -56.43 -17.31
N ALA A 306 14.40 -55.96 -17.44
CA ALA A 306 15.18 -55.59 -16.26
C ALA A 306 14.47 -54.45 -15.50
N SER A 307 14.57 -54.45 -14.16
CA SER A 307 13.80 -53.52 -13.30
C SER A 307 14.09 -52.05 -13.55
N ASP A 308 15.29 -51.74 -14.06
CA ASP A 308 15.74 -50.38 -14.36
C ASP A 308 15.78 -50.11 -15.87
N ALA A 309 15.29 -51.03 -16.69
CA ALA A 309 15.26 -50.89 -18.14
C ALA A 309 14.29 -49.79 -18.57
N LEU A 310 14.70 -48.97 -19.54
CA LEU A 310 13.77 -48.11 -20.25
C LEU A 310 12.77 -48.99 -21.02
N VAL A 311 11.47 -48.69 -20.90
CA VAL A 311 10.40 -49.33 -21.66
C VAL A 311 9.78 -48.28 -22.58
N SER A 312 9.89 -48.44 -23.89
CA SER A 312 9.18 -47.58 -24.86
C SER A 312 7.89 -48.27 -25.28
N CYS A 313 6.82 -47.52 -25.56
CA CYS A 313 5.57 -48.06 -26.09
C CYS A 313 4.94 -47.05 -27.07
N ASP A 314 3.93 -47.47 -27.83
CA ASP A 314 3.22 -46.57 -28.74
C ASP A 314 2.62 -45.39 -27.98
N ALA A 315 2.96 -44.17 -28.39
CA ALA A 315 2.63 -42.95 -27.65
C ALA A 315 1.11 -42.67 -27.55
N VAL A 316 0.29 -43.26 -28.43
CA VAL A 316 -1.17 -43.03 -28.47
C VAL A 316 -1.92 -44.16 -27.76
N THR A 317 -1.54 -45.40 -28.00
CA THR A 317 -2.28 -46.61 -27.57
C THR A 317 -1.65 -47.31 -26.38
N GLY A 318 -0.39 -46.99 -26.03
CA GLY A 318 0.38 -47.74 -25.04
C GLY A 318 0.77 -49.15 -25.48
N GLY A 319 0.50 -49.51 -26.73
CA GLY A 319 0.70 -50.85 -27.28
C GLY A 319 2.16 -51.18 -27.56
N MET A 320 2.45 -52.48 -27.57
CA MET A 320 3.76 -53.10 -27.89
C MET A 320 4.94 -52.50 -27.10
N PRO A 321 5.01 -52.73 -25.77
CA PRO A 321 6.14 -52.24 -24.97
C PRO A 321 7.43 -52.93 -25.40
N VAL A 322 8.40 -52.12 -25.84
CA VAL A 322 9.77 -52.53 -26.15
C VAL A 322 10.61 -52.31 -24.92
N CYS A 323 11.21 -53.38 -24.41
CA CYS A 323 12.17 -53.32 -23.33
C CYS A 323 13.56 -53.19 -23.92
N HIS A 324 14.29 -52.12 -23.58
CA HIS A 324 15.65 -51.89 -24.07
C HIS A 324 16.69 -52.77 -23.38
N GLU A 325 16.30 -53.43 -22.28
CA GLU A 325 17.14 -54.38 -21.54
C GLU A 325 16.28 -55.49 -20.92
N CYS A 326 16.75 -56.74 -21.04
CA CYS A 326 16.08 -57.93 -20.52
C CYS A 326 16.79 -58.46 -19.27
N MET A 327 16.05 -59.12 -18.39
CA MET A 327 16.63 -59.93 -17.32
C MET A 327 17.54 -61.01 -17.91
N ALA A 328 18.57 -61.40 -17.16
CA ALA A 328 19.43 -62.52 -17.54
C ALA A 328 18.58 -63.76 -17.87
N GLY A 329 18.93 -64.44 -18.95
CA GLY A 329 18.22 -65.59 -19.49
C GLY A 329 17.15 -65.24 -20.53
N TYR A 330 16.90 -63.96 -20.82
CA TYR A 330 15.88 -63.52 -21.79
C TYR A 330 16.45 -62.57 -22.85
N TRP A 331 15.83 -62.54 -24.02
CA TRP A 331 16.17 -61.65 -25.13
C TRP A 331 14.95 -61.33 -26.01
N GLY A 332 15.15 -60.43 -26.96
CA GLY A 332 14.13 -59.93 -27.88
C GLY A 332 13.53 -58.62 -27.39
N SER A 333 12.86 -57.91 -28.31
CA SER A 333 12.29 -56.58 -28.04
C SER A 333 11.26 -56.57 -26.90
N THR A 334 10.67 -57.71 -26.56
CA THR A 334 9.73 -57.86 -25.45
C THR A 334 10.23 -58.82 -24.36
N CYS A 335 11.50 -59.21 -24.40
CA CYS A 335 12.12 -60.16 -23.46
C CYS A 335 11.35 -61.49 -23.32
N GLN A 336 10.68 -61.91 -24.38
CA GLN A 336 9.82 -63.08 -24.45
C GLN A 336 10.58 -64.36 -24.78
N SER A 337 11.77 -64.23 -25.37
CA SER A 337 12.57 -65.36 -25.83
C SER A 337 13.56 -65.74 -24.75
N ILE A 338 13.69 -67.03 -24.49
CA ILE A 338 14.65 -67.56 -23.50
C ILE A 338 15.98 -67.81 -24.19
N CYS A 339 17.07 -67.52 -23.49
CA CYS A 339 18.42 -67.91 -23.86
C CYS A 339 18.54 -69.44 -23.93
N MET A 340 18.94 -69.97 -25.07
CA MET A 340 19.23 -71.39 -25.19
C MET A 340 20.68 -71.65 -24.76
N ALA A 341 20.86 -72.57 -23.81
CA ALA A 341 22.18 -73.03 -23.41
C ALA A 341 22.87 -73.72 -24.60
N SER A 342 24.13 -73.36 -24.86
CA SER A 342 24.99 -74.19 -25.69
C SER A 342 25.43 -75.43 -24.90
N SER A 343 25.90 -76.47 -25.59
CA SER A 343 26.47 -77.68 -24.96
C SER A 343 27.71 -77.42 -24.10
N GLU A 344 28.19 -76.19 -24.07
CA GLU A 344 29.40 -75.72 -23.38
C GLU A 344 29.07 -75.03 -22.04
N CYS A 345 27.77 -74.79 -21.76
CA CYS A 345 27.30 -74.28 -20.49
C CYS A 345 27.01 -75.41 -19.50
N ALA A 346 27.41 -75.23 -18.24
CA ALA A 346 27.06 -76.14 -17.17
C ALA A 346 25.54 -76.13 -16.91
N PRO A 347 24.95 -77.26 -16.49
CA PRO A 347 23.55 -77.29 -16.04
C PRO A 347 23.33 -76.29 -14.90
N GLY A 348 22.37 -75.38 -15.06
CA GLY A 348 22.04 -74.35 -14.05
C GLY A 348 22.85 -73.05 -14.14
N ALA A 349 23.69 -72.88 -15.17
CA ALA A 349 24.43 -71.63 -15.39
C ALA A 349 23.49 -70.44 -15.71
N THR A 350 23.87 -69.25 -15.25
CA THR A 350 23.18 -68.01 -15.61
C THR A 350 23.60 -67.58 -17.01
N LEU A 351 22.64 -67.50 -17.94
CA LEU A 351 22.89 -67.14 -19.33
C LEU A 351 22.55 -65.66 -19.56
N THR A 352 23.34 -64.97 -20.38
CA THR A 352 22.98 -63.65 -20.93
C THR A 352 23.04 -63.75 -22.44
N CYS A 353 22.05 -63.22 -23.15
CA CYS A 353 22.05 -63.20 -24.61
C CYS A 353 22.05 -61.78 -25.14
N ASN A 354 22.55 -61.60 -26.36
CA ASN A 354 22.43 -60.35 -27.08
C ASN A 354 20.94 -60.05 -27.32
N TRP A 355 20.52 -58.86 -26.89
CA TRP A 355 19.14 -58.40 -26.93
C TRP A 355 18.48 -58.52 -28.31
N GLY A 356 19.20 -58.17 -29.38
CA GLY A 356 18.62 -58.11 -30.74
C GLY A 356 18.73 -59.39 -31.55
N THR A 357 19.69 -60.27 -31.23
CA THR A 357 19.98 -61.46 -32.04
C THR A 357 19.71 -62.78 -31.34
N GLY A 358 19.59 -62.77 -30.01
CA GLY A 358 19.46 -64.00 -29.20
C GLY A 358 20.72 -64.84 -29.13
N ALA A 359 21.83 -64.38 -29.72
CA ALA A 359 23.12 -65.03 -29.61
C ALA A 359 23.58 -65.02 -28.14
N LEU A 360 24.09 -66.15 -27.66
CA LEU A 360 24.62 -66.26 -26.31
C LEU A 360 25.79 -65.26 -26.15
N ALA A 361 25.65 -64.35 -25.19
CA ALA A 361 26.65 -63.33 -24.88
C ALA A 361 27.55 -63.78 -23.73
N THR A 362 27.00 -64.29 -22.63
CA THR A 362 27.78 -64.82 -21.50
C THR A 362 27.08 -66.02 -20.85
N CYS A 363 27.88 -66.87 -20.20
CA CYS A 363 27.42 -68.03 -19.44
C CYS A 363 28.21 -68.16 -18.13
N GLN A 364 27.59 -67.82 -17.00
CA GLN A 364 28.21 -67.96 -15.68
C GLN A 364 28.01 -69.38 -15.14
N GLY A 365 28.91 -70.26 -15.58
CA GLY A 365 28.95 -71.69 -15.25
C GLY A 365 29.32 -72.49 -16.50
N CYS A 366 30.60 -72.85 -16.66
CA CYS A 366 31.07 -73.60 -17.81
C CYS A 366 31.23 -75.09 -17.45
N VAL A 367 31.04 -75.97 -18.43
CA VAL A 367 31.52 -77.35 -18.30
C VAL A 367 33.05 -77.33 -18.21
N THR A 368 33.65 -78.31 -17.52
CA THR A 368 35.11 -78.41 -17.37
C THR A 368 35.83 -78.25 -18.73
N ASN A 369 36.75 -77.28 -18.81
CA ASN A 369 37.63 -76.95 -19.95
C ASN A 369 37.17 -75.86 -20.95
N TYR A 370 36.17 -75.04 -20.60
CA TYR A 370 35.79 -73.83 -21.35
C TYR A 370 35.66 -72.62 -20.40
N TRP A 371 36.21 -71.45 -20.75
CA TRP A 371 36.02 -70.21 -19.97
C TRP A 371 36.14 -68.92 -20.81
N GLY A 372 35.53 -67.84 -20.31
CA GLY A 372 35.58 -66.48 -20.87
C GLY A 372 34.31 -66.05 -21.62
N ASP A 373 34.14 -64.74 -21.82
CA ASP A 373 32.97 -64.10 -22.47
C ASP A 373 32.76 -64.50 -23.95
N ALA A 374 33.69 -65.29 -24.51
CA ALA A 374 33.68 -65.73 -25.91
C ALA A 374 33.82 -67.25 -26.10
N MET A 375 33.66 -68.06 -25.04
CA MET A 375 33.66 -69.53 -25.10
C MET A 375 34.85 -70.12 -25.89
N GLN A 376 36.08 -69.77 -25.50
CA GLN A 376 37.28 -70.34 -26.13
C GLN A 376 37.71 -71.64 -25.43
N PRO A 377 38.14 -72.67 -26.17
CA PRO A 377 38.67 -73.90 -25.58
C PRO A 377 40.02 -73.64 -24.90
N SER A 378 40.19 -74.16 -23.70
CA SER A 378 41.37 -73.88 -22.87
C SER A 378 41.67 -75.05 -21.92
N HIS A 379 42.97 -75.27 -21.64
CA HIS A 379 43.49 -76.49 -21.02
C HIS A 379 43.79 -76.37 -19.50
N GLU A 380 43.21 -75.42 -18.78
CA GLU A 380 43.51 -75.13 -17.35
C GLU A 380 42.30 -75.31 -16.40
N PRO A 381 42.33 -76.20 -15.40
CA PRO A 381 41.13 -76.49 -14.60
C PRO A 381 40.47 -75.24 -13.97
N CYS A 382 39.13 -75.20 -14.04
CA CYS A 382 38.28 -74.12 -13.51
C CYS A 382 38.67 -73.77 -12.06
N PRO A 383 39.01 -72.50 -11.74
CA PRO A 383 39.24 -72.13 -10.35
C PRO A 383 37.94 -72.30 -9.59
N LEU A 384 37.98 -73.11 -8.53
CA LEU A 384 36.90 -73.20 -7.55
C LEU A 384 36.66 -71.80 -6.99
N VAL A 385 35.52 -71.20 -7.34
CA VAL A 385 35.03 -70.02 -6.64
C VAL A 385 34.55 -70.49 -5.26
N GLN A 386 35.19 -69.97 -4.21
CA GLN A 386 34.68 -70.06 -2.83
C GLN A 386 33.42 -69.21 -2.68
#